data_AF-A0A936PAN4-F1
#
_entry.id   AF-A0A936PAN4-F1
#
_cell.length_a   1.000
_cell.length_b   1.000
_cell.length_c   1.000
_cell.angle_alpha   90.00
_cell.angle_beta   90.00
_cell.angle_gamma   90.00
#
_symmetry.space_group_name_H-M   'P 1'
#
loop_
_entity.id
_entity.type
_entity.pdbx_description
1 polymer ?
#
loop_
_entity_poly.entity_id
_entity_poly.type
_entity_poly.pdbx_seq_one_letter_code
_entity_poly.pdbx_strand_id
1 'polypeptide(L)' 'MKSVCRQVTPGMSSEKFRGFVEEWKFSATVPESGAVLLAEPRSYGRHTCKVTLVASAVKSAEYAFAD' A
#
# COMPACT_ATOMS: atom_id res chain seq x y z
N MET A 1 2.58 -1.40 10.82
CA MET A 1 2.21 -0.65 9.60
C MET A 1 3.12 0.50 9.18
N LYS A 2 3.58 1.37 10.10
CA LYS A 2 4.39 2.55 9.73
C LYS A 2 5.71 2.19 9.00
N SER A 3 6.38 1.12 9.44
CA SER A 3 7.60 0.60 8.78
C SER A 3 7.30 -0.04 7.42
N VAL A 4 6.16 -0.73 7.28
CA VAL A 4 5.71 -1.30 6.00
C VAL A 4 5.44 -0.19 5.00
N CYS A 5 4.71 0.85 5.40
CA CYS A 5 4.40 1.98 4.52
C CYS A 5 5.66 2.74 4.08
N ARG A 6 6.70 2.78 4.93
CA ARG A 6 8.02 3.31 4.57
C ARG A 6 8.81 2.45 3.57
N GLN A 7 8.52 1.15 3.50
CA GLN A 7 9.14 0.27 2.49
C GLN A 7 8.50 0.43 1.10
N VAL A 8 7.29 0.99 1.04
CA VAL A 8 6.64 1.33 -0.22
C VAL A 8 7.22 2.65 -0.75
N THR A 9 8.22 2.54 -1.60
CA THR A 9 8.92 3.70 -2.17
C THR A 9 8.19 4.24 -3.40
N PRO A 10 8.04 5.57 -3.54
CA PRO A 10 7.62 6.16 -4.81
C PRO A 10 8.64 5.80 -5.91
N GLY A 11 8.14 5.29 -7.04
CA GLY A 11 8.92 4.73 -8.14
C GLY A 11 8.93 3.20 -8.21
N MET A 12 8.34 2.48 -7.24
CA MET A 12 8.13 1.03 -7.36
C MET A 12 7.13 0.72 -8.49
N SER A 13 7.46 -0.24 -9.36
CA SER A 13 6.50 -0.80 -10.31
C SER A 13 5.35 -1.51 -9.59
N SER A 14 4.17 -1.48 -10.20
CA SER A 14 2.94 -2.13 -9.70
C SER A 14 3.13 -3.62 -9.47
N GLU A 15 3.94 -4.32 -10.29
CA GLU A 15 4.26 -5.74 -10.10
C GLU A 15 5.01 -5.99 -8.79
N LYS A 16 6.03 -5.18 -8.50
CA LYS A 16 6.82 -5.29 -7.27
C LYS A 16 5.97 -4.94 -6.04
N PHE A 17 5.11 -3.94 -6.20
CA PHE A 17 4.14 -3.57 -5.17
C PHE A 17 3.08 -4.65 -4.95
N ARG A 18 2.59 -5.30 -6.01
CA ARG A 18 1.64 -6.42 -5.92
C ARG A 18 2.25 -7.61 -5.20
N GLY A 19 3.49 -7.99 -5.53
CA GLY A 19 4.22 -9.02 -4.81
C GLY A 19 4.37 -8.70 -3.32
N PHE A 20 4.63 -7.43 -2.99
CA PHE A 20 4.70 -6.96 -1.61
C PHE A 20 3.34 -7.05 -0.89
N VAL A 21 2.24 -6.71 -1.57
CA VAL A 21 0.88 -6.83 -1.02
C VAL A 21 0.52 -8.28 -0.72
N GLU A 22 0.87 -9.21 -1.63
CA GLU A 22 0.64 -10.64 -1.45
C GLU A 22 1.54 -11.25 -0.35
N GLU A 23 2.83 -10.89 -0.31
CA GLU A 23 3.78 -11.33 0.72
C GLU A 23 3.30 -10.96 2.12
N TRP A 24 2.84 -9.72 2.29
CA TRP A 24 2.34 -9.21 3.56
C TRP A 24 0.87 -9.55 3.84
N LYS A 25 0.20 -10.25 2.92
CA LYS A 25 -1.22 -10.62 2.98
C LYS A 25 -2.12 -9.42 3.30
N PHE A 26 -1.85 -8.25 2.71
CA PHE A 26 -2.76 -7.12 2.85
C PHE A 26 -4.06 -7.42 2.11
N SER A 27 -5.19 -7.10 2.74
CA SER A 27 -6.50 -7.16 2.08
C SER A 27 -6.70 -5.92 1.22
N ALA A 28 -5.91 -5.81 0.16
CA ALA A 28 -5.95 -4.67 -0.74
C ALA A 28 -5.80 -5.09 -2.19
N THR A 29 -6.71 -4.63 -3.04
CA THR A 29 -6.61 -4.79 -4.49
C THR A 29 -5.67 -3.72 -5.03
N VAL A 30 -4.60 -4.12 -5.72
CA VAL A 30 -3.69 -3.18 -6.39
C VAL A 30 -4.28 -2.77 -7.74
N PRO A 31 -4.77 -1.53 -7.91
CA PRO A 31 -5.22 -1.05 -9.21
C PRO A 31 -4.03 -0.69 -10.11
N GLU A 32 -4.22 -0.73 -11.42
CA GLU A 32 -3.22 -0.26 -12.40
C GLU A 32 -2.97 1.26 -12.31
N SER A 33 -3.96 2.02 -11.85
CA SER A 33 -3.85 3.46 -11.55
C SER A 33 -4.92 3.86 -10.53
N GLY A 34 -4.56 4.75 -9.60
CA GLY A 34 -5.44 5.23 -8.52
C GLY A 34 -4.84 5.04 -7.13
N ALA A 35 -5.60 5.41 -6.10
CA ALA A 35 -5.19 5.21 -4.71
C ALA A 35 -5.68 3.86 -4.18
N VAL A 36 -4.79 3.11 -3.53
CA VAL A 36 -5.08 1.89 -2.78
C VAL A 36 -4.81 2.10 -1.30
N LEU A 37 -5.66 1.56 -0.46
CA LEU A 37 -5.47 1.54 0.99
C LEU A 37 -5.05 0.13 1.39
N LEU A 38 -3.82 0.00 1.88
CA LEU A 38 -3.35 -1.21 2.52
C LEU A 38 -3.74 -1.15 3.99
N ALA A 39 -4.59 -2.07 4.44
CA ALA A 39 -4.91 -2.22 5.86
C ALA A 39 -4.28 -3.52 6.38
N GLU A 40 -3.61 -3.46 7.54
CA GLU A 40 -3.14 -4.68 8.18
C GLU A 40 -4.35 -5.44 8.75
N PRO A 41 -4.54 -6.72 8.41
CA PRO A 41 -5.66 -7.50 8.93
C PRO A 41 -5.63 -7.60 10.46
N ARG A 42 -4.43 -7.61 11.07
CA ARG A 42 -4.25 -7.58 12.52
C ARG A 42 -4.60 -6.24 13.18
N SER A 43 -4.63 -5.16 12.41
CA SER A 43 -4.87 -3.81 12.93
C SER A 43 -6.34 -3.40 12.91
N TYR A 44 -7.27 -4.28 12.46
CA TYR A 44 -8.70 -3.97 12.31
C TYR A 44 -8.96 -2.66 11.53
N GLY A 45 -8.08 -2.29 10.59
CA GLY A 45 -8.18 -1.04 9.83
C GLY A 45 -7.73 0.23 10.57
N ARG A 46 -7.24 0.14 11.83
CA ARG A 46 -6.69 1.31 12.55
C ARG A 46 -5.43 1.84 11.89
N HIS A 47 -4.57 0.95 11.45
CA HIS A 47 -3.37 1.30 10.72
C HIS A 47 -3.56 0.99 9.25
N THR A 48 -3.45 2.01 8.40
CA THR A 48 -3.54 1.89 6.95
C THR A 48 -2.38 2.60 6.26
N CYS A 49 -2.08 2.19 5.03
CA CYS A 49 -1.10 2.83 4.16
C CYS A 49 -1.79 3.14 2.84
N LYS A 50 -2.02 4.42 2.58
CA LYS A 50 -2.57 4.94 1.34
C LYS A 50 -1.45 5.06 0.32
N VAL A 51 -1.47 4.18 -0.67
CA VAL A 51 -0.51 4.17 -1.77
C VAL A 51 -1.20 4.68 -3.01
N THR A 52 -0.65 5.69 -3.66
CA THR A 52 -1.17 6.23 -4.93
C THR A 52 -0.34 5.67 -6.06
N LEU A 53 -0.98 5.00 -7.01
CA LEU A 53 -0.38 4.51 -8.24
C LEU A 53 -0.78 5.40 -9.42
N VAL A 54 0.16 5.67 -10.32
CA VAL A 54 -0.07 6.36 -11.59
C VAL A 54 0.73 5.62 -12.66
N ALA A 55 0.06 5.22 -13.75
CA ALA A 55 0.68 4.52 -14.88
C ALA A 55 1.49 3.29 -14.44
N SER A 56 0.88 2.43 -13.61
CA SER A 56 1.51 1.19 -13.10
C SER A 56 2.78 1.40 -12.26
N ALA A 57 2.95 2.60 -11.68
CA ALA A 57 4.02 2.90 -10.73
C ALA A 57 3.48 3.57 -9.48
N VAL A 58 4.07 3.27 -8.32
CA VAL A 58 3.78 3.96 -7.06
C VAL A 58 4.24 5.41 -7.19
N LYS A 59 3.31 6.34 -7.15
CA LYS A 59 3.59 7.78 -7.15
C LYS A 59 3.89 8.29 -5.75
N SER A 60 3.16 7.82 -4.73
CA SER A 60 3.32 8.25 -3.34
C SER A 60 2.76 7.22 -2.38
N ALA A 61 3.30 7.14 -1.18
CA ALA A 61 2.78 6.30 -0.10
C ALA A 61 2.69 7.12 1.19
N GLU A 62 1.50 7.18 1.77
CA GLU A 62 1.20 7.89 3.00
C GLU A 62 0.61 6.94 4.03
N TYR A 63 1.14 7.00 5.23
CA TYR A 63 0.61 6.26 6.35
C TYR A 63 -0.62 7.00 6.91
N ALA A 64 -1.75 6.30 6.98
CA ALA A 64 -3.00 6.81 7.53
C ALA A 64 -3.40 5.99 8.77
N PHE A 65 -3.82 6.69 9.82
CA PHE A 65 -4.26 6.07 11.08
C PHE A 65 -5.68 6.53 11.39
N ALA A 66 -6.57 5.58 11.66
CA ALA A 66 -7.92 5.83 12.16
C ALA A 66 -7.92 5.50 13.66
N ASP A 67 -8.07 6.54 14.49
CA ASP A 67 -8.21 6.46 15.95
C ASP A 67 -9.66 6.09 16.33
#